data_AF-A0A7W8GH34-F1
#
_entry.id   AF-A0A7W8GH34-F1
#
_cell.length_a   1.000
_cell.length_b   1.000
_cell.length_c   1.000
_cell.angle_alpha   90.00
_cell.angle_beta   90.00
_cell.angle_gamma   90.00
#
_symmetry.space_group_name_H-M   'P 1'
#
loop_
_entity.id
_entity.type
_entity.pdbx_description
1 polymer ?
#
loop_
_entity_poly.entity_id
_entity_poly.type
_entity_poly.pdbx_seq_one_letter_code
_entity_poly.pdbx_strand_id
1 'polypeptide(L)'
;MQLSEAEQGALMEVGDFGAVTAGRLTEQLGTRTPWRRLVTAGLLKACRTQRLGVVLGLTDRGARAYTELSGEPAPYVRAPGSLTDRAFQVEALSALKAEGYRLVQADRKLGGGVRGGAPTDLFVRFHLRVPEAQMEALEAYWGEGRPFGKGETYQAVLGHPVLYASLSGNGIQVSGARKLLSQHAGHITEWRYPLLIAVPEETREMRAYLRRVEAEDRARWGRYAASRTRADQPYIPPVRLLVVSPPQ
;
A
#
# COMPACT_ATOMS: atom_id res chain seq x y z
N MET A 1 14.13 -29.96 13.22
CA MET A 1 12.88 -29.71 13.98
C MET A 1 11.75 -29.83 12.99
N GLN A 2 10.84 -30.79 13.17
CA GLN A 2 9.67 -30.89 12.31
C GLN A 2 8.66 -29.82 12.71
N LEU A 3 8.24 -29.00 11.74
CA LEU A 3 7.20 -27.99 11.92
C LEU A 3 5.83 -28.62 11.67
N SER A 4 4.86 -28.30 12.52
CA SER A 4 3.45 -28.60 12.24
C SER A 4 2.95 -27.81 11.03
N GLU A 5 1.84 -28.24 10.43
CA GLU A 5 1.24 -27.57 9.26
C GLU A 5 0.93 -26.09 9.54
N ALA A 6 0.38 -25.77 10.71
CA ALA A 6 0.10 -24.39 11.11
C ALA A 6 1.38 -23.56 11.31
N GLU A 7 2.48 -24.16 11.79
CA GLU A 7 3.78 -23.51 11.90
C GLU A 7 4.41 -23.25 10.52
N GLN A 8 4.25 -24.19 9.59
CA GLN A 8 4.68 -24.02 8.21
C GLN A 8 3.88 -22.91 7.54
N GLY A 9 2.55 -22.91 7.63
CA GLY A 9 1.69 -21.86 7.09
C GLY A 9 2.04 -20.47 7.65
N ALA A 10 2.31 -20.38 8.96
CA ALA A 10 2.76 -19.13 9.57
C ALA A 10 4.12 -18.66 9.06
N LEU A 11 5.07 -19.58 8.88
CA LEU A 11 6.40 -19.26 8.34
C LEU A 11 6.31 -18.81 6.88
N MET A 12 5.47 -19.48 6.08
CA MET A 12 5.21 -19.16 4.68
C MET A 12 4.59 -17.78 4.53
N GLU A 13 3.53 -17.45 5.27
CA GLU A 13 2.91 -16.12 5.22
C GLU A 13 3.93 -15.01 5.56
N VAL A 14 4.73 -15.19 6.62
CA VAL A 14 5.77 -14.19 6.97
C VAL A 14 6.84 -14.10 5.87
N GLY A 15 7.19 -15.22 5.23
CA GLY A 15 8.19 -15.26 4.16
C GLY A 15 7.71 -14.61 2.87
N ASP A 16 6.50 -14.92 2.42
CA ASP A 16 5.92 -14.38 1.19
C ASP A 16 5.77 -12.85 1.24
N PHE A 17 5.39 -12.33 2.41
CA PHE A 17 5.21 -10.89 2.61
C PHE A 17 6.46 -10.18 3.17
N GLY A 18 7.43 -10.93 3.69
CA GLY A 18 8.65 -10.45 4.37
C GLY A 18 8.43 -10.02 5.83
N ALA A 19 7.31 -9.36 6.13
CA ALA A 19 6.88 -9.07 7.50
C ALA A 19 5.36 -8.86 7.58
N VAL A 20 4.74 -9.31 8.67
CA VAL A 20 3.28 -9.23 8.91
C VAL A 20 2.98 -8.91 10.37
N THR A 21 1.77 -8.42 10.66
CA THR A 21 1.32 -8.28 12.04
C THR A 21 0.88 -9.64 12.60
N ALA A 22 1.06 -9.84 13.91
CA ALA A 22 0.58 -11.06 14.57
C ALA A 22 -0.95 -11.17 14.53
N GLY A 23 -1.67 -10.03 14.52
CA GLY A 23 -3.12 -10.00 14.40
C GLY A 23 -3.58 -10.53 13.05
N ARG A 24 -3.01 -10.04 11.95
CA ARG A 24 -3.25 -10.58 10.59
C ARG A 24 -3.00 -12.08 10.50
N LEU A 25 -1.86 -12.54 11.03
CA LEU A 25 -1.51 -13.95 11.01
C LEU A 25 -2.52 -14.81 11.80
N THR A 26 -3.11 -14.24 12.84
CA THR A 26 -4.18 -14.89 13.62
C THR A 26 -5.52 -14.86 12.88
N GLU A 27 -5.82 -13.79 12.16
CA GLU A 27 -7.03 -13.67 11.32
C GLU A 27 -7.01 -14.69 10.17
N GLN A 28 -5.86 -14.84 9.49
CA GLN A 28 -5.73 -15.74 8.35
C GLN A 28 -5.65 -17.22 8.72
N LEU A 29 -4.94 -17.56 9.80
CA LEU A 29 -4.64 -18.95 10.16
C LEU A 29 -5.42 -19.44 11.40
N GLY A 30 -6.21 -18.56 12.03
CA GLY A 30 -7.06 -18.87 13.18
C GLY A 30 -6.45 -18.50 14.55
N THR A 31 -7.28 -18.55 15.59
CA THR A 31 -6.94 -18.07 16.96
C THR A 31 -5.83 -18.85 17.67
N ARG A 32 -5.41 -19.99 17.14
CA ARG A 32 -4.37 -20.86 17.71
C ARG A 32 -3.06 -20.81 16.94
N THR A 33 -2.82 -19.79 16.12
CA THR A 33 -1.60 -19.69 15.32
C THR A 33 -0.35 -19.75 16.22
N PRO A 34 0.53 -20.77 16.04
CA PRO A 34 1.65 -21.03 16.94
C PRO A 34 2.86 -20.13 16.70
N TRP A 35 2.68 -18.89 16.26
CA TRP A 35 3.80 -17.99 15.90
C TRP A 35 4.75 -17.74 17.06
N ARG A 36 4.27 -17.78 18.31
CA ARG A 36 5.12 -17.70 19.51
C ARG A 36 6.14 -18.84 19.59
N ARG A 37 5.75 -20.06 19.20
CA ARG A 37 6.68 -21.21 19.15
C ARG A 37 7.75 -20.99 18.09
N LEU A 38 7.40 -20.42 16.95
CA LEU A 38 8.36 -20.07 15.90
C LEU A 38 9.35 -18.98 16.34
N VAL A 39 8.89 -18.04 17.17
CA VAL A 39 9.78 -17.05 17.82
C VAL A 39 10.72 -17.75 18.80
N THR A 40 10.20 -18.60 19.69
CA THR A 40 11.03 -19.36 20.65
C THR A 40 12.04 -20.27 19.94
N ALA A 41 11.67 -20.88 18.82
CA ALA A 41 12.56 -21.71 18.01
C ALA A 41 13.59 -20.89 17.19
N GLY A 42 13.51 -19.56 17.23
CA GLY A 42 14.41 -18.66 16.52
C GLY A 42 14.20 -18.64 15.00
N LEU A 43 13.02 -19.00 14.51
CA LEU A 43 12.65 -18.88 13.09
C LEU A 43 12.03 -17.52 12.79
N LEU A 44 11.24 -16.99 13.73
CA LEU A 44 10.69 -15.64 13.66
C LEU A 44 11.35 -14.74 14.70
N LYS A 45 11.38 -13.45 14.41
CA LYS A 45 11.61 -12.39 15.40
C LYS A 45 10.33 -11.59 15.54
N ALA A 46 10.06 -11.16 16.78
CA ALA A 46 8.94 -10.30 17.10
C ALA A 46 9.46 -8.89 17.44
N CYS A 47 8.87 -7.87 16.83
CA CYS A 47 9.09 -6.47 17.15
C CYS A 47 7.78 -5.87 17.63
N ARG A 48 7.74 -5.34 18.85
CA ARG A 48 6.56 -4.65 19.37
C ARG A 48 6.60 -3.19 18.95
N THR A 49 5.54 -2.74 18.31
CA THR A 49 5.36 -1.37 17.83
C THR A 49 4.17 -0.74 18.53
N GLN A 50 4.19 0.58 18.70
CA GLN A 50 3.06 1.30 19.31
C GLN A 50 1.82 1.30 18.42
N ARG A 51 2.00 1.28 17.09
CA ARG A 51 0.92 1.49 16.11
C ARG A 51 0.36 0.20 15.50
N LEU A 52 1.17 -0.85 15.35
CA LEU A 52 0.75 -2.12 14.72
C LEU A 52 0.72 -3.30 15.69
N GLY A 53 1.03 -3.08 16.96
CA GLY A 53 1.22 -4.17 17.92
C GLY A 53 2.47 -4.99 17.57
N VAL A 54 2.34 -6.32 17.62
CA VAL A 54 3.47 -7.24 17.36
C VAL A 54 3.62 -7.46 15.85
N VAL A 55 4.79 -7.08 15.32
CA VAL A 55 5.22 -7.35 13.95
C VAL A 55 6.18 -8.54 13.95
N LEU A 56 5.95 -9.47 13.03
CA LEU A 56 6.72 -10.69 12.85
C LEU A 56 7.54 -10.58 11.56
N GLY A 57 8.78 -11.02 11.61
CA GLY A 57 9.65 -11.17 10.45
C GLY A 57 10.55 -12.38 10.59
N LEU A 58 11.11 -12.84 9.48
CA LEU A 58 12.04 -13.98 9.49
C LEU A 58 13.38 -13.59 10.16
N THR A 59 13.96 -14.54 10.90
CA THR A 59 15.39 -14.53 11.23
C THR A 59 16.19 -15.14 10.08
N ASP A 60 17.52 -15.12 10.14
CA ASP A 60 18.36 -15.80 9.14
C ASP A 60 18.10 -17.32 9.11
N ARG A 61 17.76 -17.91 10.26
CA ARG A 61 17.35 -19.32 10.35
C ARG A 61 15.97 -19.54 9.74
N GLY A 62 15.02 -18.65 10.01
CA GLY A 62 13.68 -18.69 9.41
C GLY A 62 13.71 -18.51 7.90
N ALA A 63 14.55 -17.62 7.39
CA ALA A 63 14.74 -17.40 5.96
C ALA A 63 15.23 -18.65 5.24
N ARG A 64 16.23 -19.36 5.81
CA ARG A 64 16.68 -20.64 5.26
C ARG A 64 15.56 -21.68 5.26
N ALA A 65 14.83 -21.81 6.37
CA ALA A 65 13.72 -22.75 6.48
C ALA A 65 12.58 -22.43 5.48
N TYR A 66 12.27 -21.14 5.28
CA TYR A 66 11.32 -20.70 4.27
C TYR A 66 11.78 -21.07 2.86
N THR A 67 13.03 -20.81 2.51
CA THR A 67 13.58 -21.15 1.19
C THR A 67 13.62 -22.65 0.95
N GLU A 68 13.91 -23.46 1.98
CA GLU A 68 13.82 -24.92 1.90
C GLU A 68 12.39 -25.41 1.62
N LEU A 69 11.37 -24.75 2.17
CA LEU A 69 9.96 -25.13 1.99
C LEU A 69 9.34 -24.61 0.68
N SER A 70 9.66 -23.38 0.29
CA SER A 70 9.06 -22.69 -0.85
C SER A 70 9.81 -22.88 -2.17
N GLY A 71 11.12 -23.14 -2.10
CA GLY A 71 12.03 -23.05 -3.24
C GLY A 71 12.45 -21.62 -3.61
N GLU A 72 11.91 -20.60 -2.93
CA GLU A 72 12.13 -19.18 -3.25
C GLU A 72 12.98 -18.48 -2.17
N PRO A 73 13.80 -17.47 -2.54
CA PRO A 73 14.55 -16.71 -1.56
C PRO A 73 13.62 -15.81 -0.73
N ALA A 74 13.79 -15.81 0.60
CA ALA A 74 13.06 -14.91 1.48
C ALA A 74 13.42 -13.42 1.20
N PRO A 75 12.43 -12.49 1.23
CA PRO A 75 12.69 -11.06 1.13
C PRO A 75 13.64 -10.57 2.23
N TYR A 76 14.62 -9.74 1.86
CA TYR A 76 15.57 -9.16 2.80
C TYR A 76 15.00 -7.96 3.55
N VAL A 77 14.21 -8.22 4.60
CA VAL A 77 13.64 -7.18 5.48
C VAL A 77 14.11 -7.40 6.92
N ARG A 78 15.27 -6.82 7.29
CA ARG A 78 15.94 -7.11 8.57
C ARG A 78 15.77 -6.06 9.66
N ALA A 79 15.90 -4.78 9.34
CA ALA A 79 15.88 -3.73 10.36
C ALA A 79 14.48 -3.59 10.98
N PRO A 80 14.35 -3.31 12.30
CA PRO A 80 13.06 -3.12 12.97
C PRO A 80 12.14 -2.11 12.28
N GLY A 81 12.69 -0.99 11.79
CA GLY A 81 11.96 0.00 11.03
C GLY A 81 11.42 -0.55 9.70
N SER A 82 12.23 -1.30 8.96
CA SER A 82 11.82 -1.92 7.69
C SER A 82 10.77 -3.01 7.88
N LEU A 83 10.85 -3.79 8.97
CA LEU A 83 9.81 -4.77 9.32
C LEU A 83 8.47 -4.08 9.54
N THR A 84 8.50 -3.01 10.34
CA THR A 84 7.31 -2.23 10.71
C THR A 84 6.68 -1.56 9.48
N ASP A 85 7.52 -0.96 8.62
CA ASP A 85 7.10 -0.36 7.35
C ASP A 85 6.50 -1.42 6.41
N ARG A 86 7.13 -2.60 6.30
CA ARG A 86 6.62 -3.70 5.48
C ARG A 86 5.29 -4.23 5.99
N ALA A 87 5.16 -4.50 7.29
CA ALA A 87 3.89 -4.95 7.86
C ALA A 87 2.78 -3.93 7.59
N PHE A 88 3.07 -2.63 7.76
CA PHE A 88 2.12 -1.56 7.44
C PHE A 88 1.65 -1.60 5.98
N GLN A 89 2.58 -1.80 5.04
CA GLN A 89 2.27 -1.93 3.61
C GLN A 89 1.35 -3.11 3.33
N VAL A 90 1.61 -4.26 3.98
CA VAL A 90 0.78 -5.46 3.84
C VAL A 90 -0.64 -5.22 4.36
N GLU A 91 -0.79 -4.60 5.53
CA GLU A 91 -2.12 -4.24 6.05
C GLU A 91 -2.86 -3.26 5.13
N ALA A 92 -2.16 -2.25 4.62
CA ALA A 92 -2.74 -1.28 3.66
C ALA A 92 -3.25 -1.96 2.39
N LEU A 93 -2.45 -2.86 1.81
CA LEU A 93 -2.84 -3.65 0.64
C LEU A 93 -4.01 -4.59 0.94
N SER A 94 -4.05 -5.17 2.13
CA SER A 94 -5.14 -6.05 2.57
C SER A 94 -6.47 -5.30 2.67
N ALA A 95 -6.46 -4.11 3.28
CA ALA A 95 -7.64 -3.26 3.37
C ALA A 95 -8.18 -2.88 1.99
N LEU A 96 -7.29 -2.48 1.06
CA LEU A 96 -7.69 -2.16 -0.31
C LEU A 96 -8.15 -3.40 -1.10
N LYS A 97 -7.54 -4.58 -0.87
CA LYS A 97 -8.00 -5.83 -1.47
C LYS A 97 -9.42 -6.18 -1.04
N ALA A 98 -9.77 -5.94 0.23
CA ALA A 98 -11.14 -6.13 0.73
C ALA A 98 -12.16 -5.21 0.03
N GLU A 99 -11.73 -4.07 -0.49
CA GLU A 99 -12.54 -3.16 -1.31
C GLU A 99 -12.51 -3.48 -2.81
N GLY A 100 -11.86 -4.59 -3.21
CA GLY A 100 -11.81 -5.04 -4.59
C GLY A 100 -10.64 -4.51 -5.43
N TYR A 101 -9.72 -3.74 -4.84
CA TYR A 101 -8.49 -3.34 -5.52
C TYR A 101 -7.57 -4.55 -5.75
N ARG A 102 -6.79 -4.52 -6.84
CA ARG A 102 -5.83 -5.57 -7.16
C ARG A 102 -4.43 -4.99 -7.32
N LEU A 103 -3.43 -5.61 -6.71
CA LEU A 103 -2.03 -5.22 -6.91
C LEU A 103 -1.60 -5.56 -8.35
N VAL A 104 -1.05 -4.57 -9.06
CA VAL A 104 -0.50 -4.74 -10.42
C VAL A 104 1.02 -4.78 -10.37
N GLN A 105 1.63 -3.83 -9.67
CA GLN A 105 3.08 -3.69 -9.59
C GLN A 105 3.49 -3.09 -8.25
N ALA A 106 4.67 -3.45 -7.77
CA ALA A 106 5.32 -2.82 -6.61
C ALA A 106 6.67 -2.24 -7.02
N ASP A 107 6.84 -0.94 -6.82
CA ASP A 107 8.11 -0.27 -7.12
C ASP A 107 9.05 -0.38 -5.91
N ARG A 108 10.27 -0.83 -6.19
CA ARG A 108 11.31 -1.09 -5.20
C ARG A 108 12.35 0.03 -5.20
N LYS A 109 12.91 0.33 -4.04
CA LYS A 109 14.05 1.24 -3.91
C LYS A 109 15.27 0.63 -4.60
N LEU A 110 15.99 1.39 -5.41
CA LEU A 110 17.23 0.93 -6.06
C LEU A 110 18.42 1.01 -5.09
N GLY A 111 19.26 -0.04 -5.10
CA GLY A 111 20.50 -0.09 -4.33
C GLY A 111 21.50 0.97 -4.78
N GLY A 112 22.27 1.53 -3.84
CA GLY A 112 23.32 2.51 -4.14
C GLY A 112 22.84 3.91 -4.52
N GLY A 113 21.53 4.17 -4.64
CA GLY A 113 21.01 5.51 -4.96
C GLY A 113 21.31 6.01 -6.39
N VAL A 114 21.89 5.16 -7.24
CA VAL A 114 22.24 5.47 -8.63
C VAL A 114 21.16 4.92 -9.57
N ARG A 115 20.83 5.66 -10.64
CA ARG A 115 20.00 5.14 -11.75
C ARG A 115 20.66 3.87 -12.30
N GLY A 116 19.96 2.73 -12.21
CA GLY A 116 20.46 1.43 -12.66
C GLY A 116 20.97 0.49 -11.56
N GLY A 117 20.91 0.88 -10.28
CA GLY A 117 21.20 -0.04 -9.19
C GLY A 117 20.20 -1.19 -9.09
N ALA A 118 20.63 -2.35 -8.60
CA ALA A 118 19.74 -3.50 -8.39
C ALA A 118 18.59 -3.14 -7.43
N PRO A 119 17.33 -3.51 -7.72
CA PRO A 119 16.22 -3.30 -6.80
C PRO A 119 16.47 -3.97 -5.44
N THR A 120 16.19 -3.25 -4.36
CA THR A 120 16.18 -3.78 -2.99
C THR A 120 14.81 -4.35 -2.63
N ASP A 121 14.70 -5.11 -1.54
CA ASP A 121 13.41 -5.59 -1.03
C ASP A 121 12.63 -4.51 -0.25
N LEU A 122 12.90 -3.22 -0.46
CA LEU A 122 12.15 -2.13 0.15
C LEU A 122 11.20 -1.53 -0.90
N PHE A 123 9.90 -1.67 -0.67
CA PHE A 123 8.89 -1.06 -1.53
C PHE A 123 8.74 0.42 -1.22
N VAL A 124 8.56 1.21 -2.27
CA VAL A 124 8.36 2.66 -2.20
C VAL A 124 6.90 3.02 -2.45
N ARG A 125 6.27 2.33 -3.41
CA ARG A 125 4.87 2.54 -3.81
C ARG A 125 4.33 1.30 -4.51
N PHE A 126 3.00 1.21 -4.55
CA PHE A 126 2.28 0.12 -5.21
C PHE A 126 1.34 0.69 -6.25
N HIS A 127 1.33 0.09 -7.43
CA HIS A 127 0.36 0.36 -8.49
C HIS A 127 -0.77 -0.64 -8.36
N LEU A 128 -1.99 -0.14 -8.22
CA LEU A 128 -3.18 -0.94 -8.00
C LEU A 128 -4.12 -0.77 -9.16
N ARG A 129 -4.97 -1.75 -9.44
CA ARG A 129 -6.12 -1.63 -10.32
C ARG A 129 -7.37 -1.44 -9.47
N VAL A 130 -8.17 -0.44 -9.80
CA VAL A 130 -9.48 -0.18 -9.16
C VAL A 130 -10.49 -1.30 -9.49
N PRO A 131 -11.50 -1.55 -8.64
CA PRO A 131 -12.63 -2.40 -8.99
C PRO A 131 -13.44 -1.81 -10.16
N GLU A 132 -14.19 -2.66 -10.86
CA GLU A 132 -14.94 -2.31 -12.08
C GLU A 132 -15.88 -1.12 -11.88
N ALA A 133 -16.67 -1.11 -10.80
CA ALA A 133 -17.57 0.00 -10.48
C ALA A 133 -16.85 1.35 -10.29
N GLN A 134 -15.60 1.35 -9.80
CA GLN A 134 -14.81 2.58 -9.71
C GLN A 134 -14.20 2.97 -11.05
N MET A 135 -13.88 1.99 -11.91
CA MET A 135 -13.43 2.25 -13.28
C MET A 135 -14.53 2.98 -14.07
N GLU A 136 -15.77 2.50 -14.01
CA GLU A 136 -16.92 3.13 -14.66
C GLU A 136 -17.11 4.59 -14.20
N ALA A 137 -16.98 4.86 -12.90
CA ALA A 137 -17.04 6.22 -12.37
C ALA A 137 -15.89 7.11 -12.88
N LEU A 138 -14.68 6.57 -12.96
CA LEU A 138 -13.51 7.27 -13.50
C LEU A 138 -13.67 7.57 -15.00
N GLU A 139 -14.20 6.63 -15.77
CA GLU A 139 -14.50 6.81 -17.19
C GLU A 139 -15.55 7.91 -17.40
N ALA A 140 -16.62 7.89 -16.60
CA ALA A 140 -17.64 8.94 -16.61
C ALA A 140 -17.07 10.33 -16.26
N TYR A 141 -16.17 10.42 -15.28
CA TYR A 141 -15.59 11.69 -14.84
C TYR A 141 -14.56 12.28 -15.82
N TRP A 142 -13.67 11.45 -16.37
CA TRP A 142 -12.62 11.93 -17.26
C TRP A 142 -13.05 12.02 -18.73
N GLY A 143 -14.08 11.28 -19.11
CA GLY A 143 -14.68 11.20 -20.44
C GLY A 143 -13.90 10.27 -21.38
N GLU A 144 -14.63 9.43 -22.12
CA GLU A 144 -14.07 8.51 -23.12
C GLU A 144 -13.22 9.23 -24.18
N GLY A 145 -12.08 8.64 -24.56
CA GLY A 145 -11.43 8.95 -25.85
C GLY A 145 -10.51 10.18 -25.92
N ARG A 146 -10.04 10.75 -24.80
CA ARG A 146 -8.94 11.74 -24.90
C ARG A 146 -7.63 11.04 -25.29
N PRO A 147 -6.92 11.49 -26.34
CA PRO A 147 -5.69 10.85 -26.78
C PRO A 147 -4.64 10.91 -25.67
N PHE A 148 -4.05 9.77 -25.37
CA PHE A 148 -2.89 9.65 -24.52
C PHE A 148 -1.66 10.15 -25.27
N GLY A 149 -0.67 10.66 -24.54
CA GLY A 149 0.66 10.85 -25.09
C GLY A 149 1.16 9.56 -25.74
N LYS A 150 1.94 9.68 -26.80
CA LYS A 150 2.39 8.61 -27.71
C LYS A 150 2.54 7.23 -27.05
N GLY A 151 1.60 6.31 -27.31
CA GLY A 151 1.82 4.86 -27.23
C GLY A 151 1.09 4.07 -26.12
N GLU A 152 0.49 4.72 -25.12
CA GLU A 152 -0.26 4.02 -24.06
C GLU A 152 -1.77 4.07 -24.34
N THR A 153 -2.49 2.97 -24.11
CA THR A 153 -3.95 2.93 -24.33
C THR A 153 -4.69 3.64 -23.20
N TYR A 154 -5.86 4.20 -23.50
CA TYR A 154 -6.67 4.96 -22.54
C TYR A 154 -6.99 4.21 -21.23
N GLN A 155 -7.15 2.90 -21.34
CA GLN A 155 -7.39 1.99 -20.22
C GLN A 155 -6.13 1.58 -19.44
N ALA A 156 -4.93 1.73 -20.01
CA ALA A 156 -3.68 1.33 -19.35
C ALA A 156 -3.30 2.27 -18.19
N VAL A 157 -3.77 3.52 -18.22
CA VAL A 157 -3.43 4.54 -17.22
C VAL A 157 -4.61 4.86 -16.32
N LEU A 158 -5.83 4.90 -16.86
CA LEU A 158 -7.04 5.09 -16.08
C LEU A 158 -7.24 3.91 -15.12
N GLY A 159 -7.66 4.19 -13.89
CA GLY A 159 -7.95 3.17 -12.88
C GLY A 159 -6.74 2.40 -12.36
N HIS A 160 -5.52 2.96 -12.51
CA HIS A 160 -4.28 2.39 -11.97
C HIS A 160 -3.67 3.23 -10.82
N PRO A 161 -4.39 3.49 -9.71
CA PRO A 161 -3.90 4.39 -8.68
C PRO A 161 -2.64 3.89 -7.97
N VAL A 162 -1.86 4.87 -7.53
CA VAL A 162 -0.63 4.64 -6.78
C VAL A 162 -0.90 4.79 -5.29
N LEU A 163 -0.57 3.74 -4.55
CA LEU A 163 -0.55 3.70 -3.10
C LEU A 163 0.83 4.03 -2.55
N TYR A 164 0.88 5.05 -1.69
CA TYR A 164 2.00 5.33 -0.81
C TYR A 164 1.65 4.88 0.61
N ALA A 165 2.36 3.86 1.09
CA ALA A 165 2.20 3.32 2.43
C ALA A 165 3.59 3.23 3.07
N SER A 166 3.93 4.22 3.88
CA SER A 166 5.16 4.19 4.69
C SER A 166 4.83 4.55 6.12
N LEU A 167 5.46 3.83 7.03
CA LEU A 167 5.42 4.04 8.48
C LEU A 167 6.77 4.59 9.02
N SER A 168 7.77 4.72 8.15
CA SER A 168 9.04 5.37 8.46
C SER A 168 8.82 6.80 8.99
N GLY A 169 9.50 7.18 10.07
CA GLY A 169 9.40 8.52 10.64
C GLY A 169 7.99 8.90 11.16
N ASN A 170 7.25 7.93 11.73
CA ASN A 170 5.84 8.06 12.16
C ASN A 170 4.83 8.11 11.01
N GLY A 171 5.22 7.63 9.84
CA GLY A 171 4.38 7.55 8.64
C GLY A 171 4.20 8.88 7.91
N ILE A 172 3.36 8.87 6.88
CA ILE A 172 3.20 10.01 5.98
C ILE A 172 2.50 11.17 6.71
N GLN A 173 3.30 12.19 7.07
CA GLN A 173 2.83 13.44 7.67
C GLN A 173 2.27 14.41 6.63
N VAL A 174 1.64 15.50 7.08
CA VAL A 174 1.05 16.55 6.20
C VAL A 174 2.06 17.09 5.18
N SER A 175 3.32 17.30 5.58
CA SER A 175 4.38 17.75 4.67
C SER A 175 4.68 16.74 3.57
N GLY A 176 4.68 15.44 3.91
CA GLY A 176 4.81 14.33 2.97
C GLY A 176 3.62 14.24 2.02
N ALA A 177 2.40 14.27 2.56
CA ALA A 177 1.17 14.29 1.77
C ALA A 177 1.13 15.48 0.80
N ARG A 178 1.53 16.67 1.24
CA ARG A 178 1.65 17.86 0.38
C ARG A 178 2.63 17.66 -0.76
N LYS A 179 3.80 17.07 -0.49
CA LYS A 179 4.80 16.77 -1.52
C LYS A 179 4.25 15.78 -2.54
N LEU A 180 3.63 14.70 -2.09
CA LEU A 180 3.03 13.69 -2.96
C LEU A 180 1.91 14.29 -3.81
N LEU A 181 1.03 15.11 -3.23
CA LEU A 181 -0.05 15.78 -3.95
C LEU A 181 0.46 16.79 -4.96
N SER A 182 1.50 17.56 -4.62
CA SER A 182 2.11 18.50 -5.57
C SER A 182 2.70 17.77 -6.78
N GLN A 183 3.36 16.63 -6.54
CA GLN A 183 3.89 15.79 -7.63
C GLN A 183 2.75 15.20 -8.46
N HIS A 184 1.74 14.65 -7.79
CA HIS A 184 0.57 14.06 -8.43
C HIS A 184 -0.24 15.06 -9.25
N ALA A 185 -0.43 16.29 -8.76
CA ALA A 185 -1.11 17.36 -9.47
C ALA A 185 -0.38 17.76 -10.77
N GLY A 186 0.96 17.68 -10.80
CA GLY A 186 1.75 17.92 -12.00
C GLY A 186 1.52 16.88 -13.10
N HIS A 187 1.11 15.66 -12.72
CA HIS A 187 0.87 14.53 -13.62
C HIS A 187 -0.61 14.11 -13.69
N ILE A 188 -1.52 14.88 -13.09
CA ILE A 188 -2.94 14.46 -12.97
C ILE A 188 -3.60 14.30 -14.35
N THR A 189 -3.17 15.06 -15.35
CA THR A 189 -3.66 14.96 -16.73
C THR A 189 -3.23 13.67 -17.42
N GLU A 190 -2.15 13.05 -16.93
CA GLU A 190 -1.63 11.75 -17.36
C GLU A 190 -2.30 10.64 -16.57
N TRP A 191 -2.26 10.72 -15.23
CA TRP A 191 -2.64 9.64 -14.32
C TRP A 191 -4.16 9.51 -14.13
N ARG A 192 -4.88 10.62 -13.94
CA ARG A 192 -6.35 10.65 -13.89
C ARG A 192 -7.00 9.66 -12.91
N TYR A 193 -6.36 9.40 -11.78
CA TYR A 193 -6.90 8.62 -10.68
C TYR A 193 -6.63 9.34 -9.35
N PRO A 194 -7.34 9.02 -8.27
CA PRO A 194 -7.01 9.54 -6.95
C PRO A 194 -5.65 8.99 -6.47
N LEU A 195 -4.86 9.84 -5.84
CA LEU A 195 -3.70 9.42 -5.08
C LEU A 195 -4.15 8.66 -3.82
N LEU A 196 -3.59 7.48 -3.56
CA LEU A 196 -3.87 6.72 -2.35
C LEU A 196 -2.73 6.92 -1.34
N ILE A 197 -3.08 7.37 -0.13
CA ILE A 197 -2.13 7.57 0.97
C ILE A 197 -2.59 6.74 2.16
N ALA A 198 -1.79 5.77 2.58
CA ALA A 198 -2.03 5.04 3.83
C ALA A 198 -1.36 5.75 5.01
N VAL A 199 -2.14 5.96 6.07
CA VAL A 199 -1.67 6.48 7.35
C VAL A 199 -2.11 5.56 8.48
N PRO A 200 -1.31 5.41 9.55
CA PRO A 200 -1.69 4.58 10.69
C PRO A 200 -2.76 5.23 11.58
N GLU A 201 -2.89 6.56 11.52
CA GLU A 201 -3.89 7.32 12.26
C GLU A 201 -4.26 8.57 11.46
N GLU A 202 -5.52 8.98 11.52
CA GLU A 202 -5.94 10.25 10.93
C GLU A 202 -5.80 11.37 11.97
N THR A 203 -4.75 12.19 11.83
CA THR A 203 -4.56 13.36 12.69
C THR A 203 -5.49 14.50 12.30
N ARG A 204 -5.76 15.42 13.25
CA ARG A 204 -6.59 16.62 13.00
C ARG A 204 -5.99 17.47 11.86
N GLU A 205 -4.68 17.60 11.83
CA GLU A 205 -3.93 18.37 10.85
C GLU A 205 -4.02 17.73 9.45
N MET A 206 -3.88 16.40 9.36
CA MET A 206 -4.04 15.67 8.09
C MET A 206 -5.46 15.83 7.55
N ARG A 207 -6.48 15.60 8.39
CA ARG A 207 -7.87 15.76 8.01
C ARG A 207 -8.18 17.19 7.55
N ALA A 208 -7.73 18.21 8.29
CA ALA A 208 -7.95 19.61 7.94
C ALA A 208 -7.28 19.97 6.60
N TYR A 209 -6.06 19.47 6.38
CA TYR A 209 -5.34 19.67 5.12
C TYR A 209 -6.06 19.04 3.93
N LEU A 210 -6.49 17.77 4.04
CA LEU A 210 -7.18 17.06 2.97
C LEU A 210 -8.54 17.67 2.65
N ARG A 211 -9.34 18.03 3.67
CA ARG A 211 -10.61 18.74 3.45
C ARG A 211 -10.44 20.04 2.69
N ARG A 212 -9.37 20.78 2.96
CA ARG A 212 -9.06 22.01 2.22
C ARG A 212 -8.72 21.70 0.76
N VAL A 213 -7.88 20.69 0.51
CA VAL A 213 -7.53 20.25 -0.85
C VAL A 213 -8.78 19.81 -1.64
N GLU A 214 -9.64 19.01 -1.03
CA GLU A 214 -10.91 18.56 -1.63
C GLU A 214 -11.87 19.73 -1.89
N ALA A 215 -11.98 20.69 -0.96
CA ALA A 215 -12.83 21.86 -1.16
C ALA A 215 -12.34 22.77 -2.30
N GLU A 216 -11.02 23.01 -2.38
CA GLU A 216 -10.40 23.78 -3.46
C GLU A 216 -10.59 23.11 -4.83
N ASP A 217 -10.42 21.78 -4.88
CA ASP A 217 -10.59 21.00 -6.09
C ASP A 217 -12.07 20.89 -6.51
N ARG A 218 -12.97 20.65 -5.57
CA ARG A 218 -14.42 20.65 -5.82
C ARG A 218 -14.92 22.01 -6.31
N ALA A 219 -14.42 23.12 -5.76
CA ALA A 219 -14.77 24.46 -6.22
C ALA A 219 -14.28 24.70 -7.65
N ARG A 220 -13.10 24.18 -8.01
CA ARG A 220 -12.57 24.21 -9.37
C ARG A 220 -13.44 23.37 -10.31
N TRP A 221 -13.79 22.16 -9.90
CA TRP A 221 -14.70 21.28 -10.64
C TRP A 221 -16.06 21.93 -10.91
N GLY A 222 -16.69 22.53 -9.90
CA GLY A 222 -17.99 23.19 -10.05
C GLY A 222 -17.99 24.33 -11.10
N ARG A 223 -16.88 25.09 -11.19
CA ARG A 223 -16.72 26.10 -12.25
C ARG A 223 -16.61 25.49 -13.65
N TYR A 224 -15.96 24.33 -13.79
CA TYR A 224 -15.88 23.59 -15.05
C TYR A 224 -17.20 22.87 -15.40
N ALA A 225 -17.93 22.34 -14.41
CA ALA A 225 -19.19 21.64 -14.64
C ALA A 225 -20.30 22.61 -15.10
N ALA A 226 -20.30 23.84 -14.58
CA ALA A 226 -21.24 24.89 -14.96
C ALA A 226 -21.16 25.29 -16.45
N SER A 227 -20.07 24.98 -17.17
CA SER A 227 -19.94 25.24 -18.61
C SER A 227 -20.62 24.19 -19.51
N ARG A 228 -21.72 23.59 -19.03
CA ARG A 228 -22.68 22.67 -19.71
C ARG A 228 -22.18 21.29 -20.17
N THR A 229 -20.88 21.02 -20.28
CA THR A 229 -20.40 19.73 -20.81
C THR A 229 -20.19 18.62 -19.76
N ARG A 230 -20.35 18.91 -18.46
CA ARG A 230 -20.00 17.98 -17.35
C ARG A 230 -20.92 18.05 -16.12
N ALA A 231 -22.10 18.65 -16.23
CA ALA A 231 -22.98 18.89 -15.08
C ALA A 231 -23.43 17.60 -14.35
N ASP A 232 -23.54 16.49 -15.08
CA ASP A 232 -24.00 15.19 -14.55
C ASP A 232 -22.85 14.24 -14.16
N GLN A 233 -21.59 14.68 -14.25
CA GLN A 233 -20.44 13.82 -13.95
C GLN A 233 -20.13 13.79 -12.43
N PRO A 234 -19.92 12.60 -11.84
CA PRO A 234 -19.68 12.47 -10.40
C PRO A 234 -18.32 13.05 -10.00
N TYR A 235 -18.27 13.89 -8.97
CA TYR A 235 -17.00 14.44 -8.46
C TYR A 235 -16.10 13.33 -7.89
N ILE A 236 -14.87 13.22 -8.39
CA ILE A 236 -13.86 12.28 -7.87
C ILE A 236 -12.76 13.09 -7.15
N PRO A 237 -12.57 12.90 -5.84
CA PRO A 237 -11.50 13.55 -5.09
C PRO A 237 -10.12 13.23 -5.68
N PRO A 238 -9.17 14.18 -5.68
CA PRO A 238 -7.82 13.96 -6.22
C PRO A 238 -6.96 13.06 -5.33
N VAL A 239 -7.41 12.80 -4.10
CA VAL A 239 -6.71 12.05 -3.08
C VAL A 239 -7.70 11.30 -2.22
N ARG A 240 -7.30 10.12 -1.77
CA ARG A 240 -8.03 9.33 -0.78
C ARG A 240 -7.07 8.86 0.29
N LEU A 241 -7.44 9.15 1.54
CA LEU A 241 -6.72 8.70 2.73
C LEU A 241 -7.24 7.32 3.15
N LEU A 242 -6.32 6.38 3.35
CA LEU A 242 -6.58 5.08 3.94
C LEU A 242 -6.04 5.07 5.36
N VAL A 243 -6.93 4.96 6.35
CA VAL A 243 -6.53 4.79 7.75
C VAL A 243 -6.37 3.30 8.02
N VAL A 244 -5.13 2.86 8.21
CA VAL A 244 -4.81 1.46 8.46
C VAL A 244 -4.69 1.27 9.95
N SER A 245 -5.75 0.72 10.54
CA SER A 245 -5.74 0.30 11.94
C SER A 245 -5.26 -1.14 12.03
N PRO A 246 -4.45 -1.51 13.04
CA PRO A 246 -4.18 -2.91 13.28
C PRO A 246 -5.49 -3.66 13.60
N PRO A 247 -5.60 -4.93 13.19
CA PRO A 247 -6.69 -5.79 13.66
C PRO A 247 -6.66 -5.85 15.20
N GLN A 248 -7.82 -5.66 15.83
CA GLN A 248 -8.00 -5.67 17.29
C GLN A 248 -7.89 -7.08 17.86
#